data_AF-A0A960QI56-F1
#
_entry.id   AF-A0A960QI56-F1
#
_cell.length_a   1.000
_cell.length_b   1.000
_cell.length_c   1.000
_cell.angle_alpha   90.00
_cell.angle_beta   90.00
_cell.angle_gamma   90.00
#
_symmetry.space_group_name_H-M   'P 1'
#
loop_
_entity.id
_entity.type
_entity.pdbx_description
1 polymer ?
#
loop_
_entity_poly.entity_id
_entity_poly.type
_entity_poly.pdbx_seq_one_letter_code
_entity_poly.pdbx_strand_id
1 'polypeptide(L)'
;VDAAYHSLKITTDFVREKDLVTLPDDPLEIILMPEFRRGVSVAYCDAPGPLEAGGETFYAVSPPPTNWTEKQVNSFLREYNLRSLHNLTVHEAMPGHYVQLLRSNATSTRLRSVLASGTFIEGWAVYSEDMMVDEGFLPDDLLMRLIVLKWNLRGVTNALLDQMIHLDGIDEETAMSLMVDDAFQEEREAAGKYRRAQLTSVQLSTYFAGYMEVVDIRDAAEKAWG
;
A
#
# COMPACT_ATOMS: atom_id res chain seq x y z
N VAL A 1 9.72 -7.68 -11.71
CA VAL A 1 9.30 -6.55 -12.56
C VAL A 1 8.21 -7.00 -13.53
N ASP A 2 8.38 -8.08 -14.30
CA ASP A 2 7.34 -8.58 -15.23
C ASP A 2 5.97 -8.85 -14.59
N ALA A 3 5.94 -9.50 -13.41
CA ALA A 3 4.69 -9.72 -12.67
C ALA A 3 4.02 -8.40 -12.24
N ALA A 4 4.80 -7.35 -11.98
CA ALA A 4 4.26 -6.03 -11.65
C ALA A 4 3.70 -5.33 -12.90
N TYR A 5 4.32 -5.48 -14.08
CA TYR A 5 3.76 -5.00 -15.35
C TYR A 5 2.45 -5.70 -15.69
N HIS A 6 2.38 -7.03 -15.49
CA HIS A 6 1.13 -7.76 -15.67
C HIS A 6 0.04 -7.25 -14.72
N SER A 7 0.38 -7.08 -13.44
CA SER A 7 -0.53 -6.54 -12.42
C SER A 7 -1.02 -5.13 -12.79
N LEU A 8 -0.13 -4.27 -13.28
CA LEU A 8 -0.46 -2.91 -13.69
C LEU A 8 -1.44 -2.92 -14.85
N LYS A 9 -1.23 -3.80 -15.84
CA LYS A 9 -2.14 -3.94 -16.97
C LYS A 9 -3.54 -4.34 -16.51
N ILE A 10 -3.67 -5.42 -15.75
CA ILE A 10 -5.00 -5.94 -15.38
C ILE A 10 -5.78 -4.99 -14.45
N THR A 11 -5.08 -4.30 -13.55
CA THR A 11 -5.70 -3.30 -12.66
C THR A 11 -6.13 -2.06 -13.43
N THR A 12 -5.30 -1.57 -14.36
CA THR A 12 -5.66 -0.44 -15.24
C THR A 12 -6.86 -0.77 -16.12
N ASP A 13 -6.87 -1.94 -16.75
CA ASP A 13 -7.96 -2.37 -17.62
C ASP A 13 -9.27 -2.44 -16.84
N PHE A 14 -9.25 -3.01 -15.63
CA PHE A 14 -10.42 -3.10 -14.77
C PHE A 14 -10.95 -1.73 -14.34
N VAL A 15 -10.08 -0.83 -13.88
CA VAL A 15 -10.47 0.53 -13.48
C VAL A 15 -11.16 1.27 -14.64
N ARG A 16 -10.67 1.09 -15.88
CA ARG A 16 -11.28 1.66 -17.08
C ARG A 16 -12.60 1.00 -17.44
N GLU A 17 -12.68 -0.33 -17.38
CA GLU A 17 -13.89 -1.09 -17.70
C GLU A 17 -15.06 -0.72 -16.78
N LYS A 18 -14.76 -0.54 -15.49
CA LYS A 18 -15.73 -0.22 -14.44
C LYS A 18 -16.00 1.27 -14.26
N ASP A 19 -15.25 2.13 -14.96
CA ASP A 19 -15.32 3.60 -14.84
C ASP A 19 -15.22 4.08 -13.37
N LEU A 20 -14.31 3.48 -12.59
CA LEU A 20 -14.22 3.72 -11.14
C LEU A 20 -13.66 5.10 -10.81
N VAL A 21 -12.68 5.54 -11.61
CA VAL A 21 -12.07 6.86 -11.50
C VAL A 21 -11.50 7.24 -12.85
N THR A 22 -11.60 8.53 -13.20
CA THR A 22 -10.95 9.04 -14.40
C THR A 22 -9.43 8.89 -14.25
N LEU A 23 -8.80 8.15 -15.16
CA LEU A 23 -7.36 7.94 -15.16
C LEU A 23 -6.63 9.06 -15.91
N PRO A 24 -5.47 9.51 -15.42
CA PRO A 24 -4.57 10.36 -16.18
C PRO A 24 -3.85 9.58 -17.30
N ASP A 25 -3.34 10.29 -18.30
CA ASP A 25 -2.54 9.72 -19.40
C ASP A 25 -1.03 9.76 -19.14
N ASP A 26 -0.61 10.28 -17.98
CA ASP A 26 0.79 10.42 -17.60
C ASP A 26 1.53 9.07 -17.54
N PRO A 27 2.82 9.00 -17.92
CA PRO A 27 3.56 7.75 -17.87
C PRO A 27 3.83 7.29 -16.43
N LEU A 28 3.67 5.99 -16.18
CA LEU A 28 4.13 5.29 -14.98
C LEU A 28 5.15 4.23 -15.37
N GLU A 29 6.38 4.36 -14.90
CA GLU A 29 7.44 3.39 -15.17
C GLU A 29 7.70 2.47 -13.97
N ILE A 30 7.78 1.16 -14.20
CA ILE A 30 8.13 0.21 -13.15
C ILE A 30 9.64 0.00 -13.14
N ILE A 31 10.28 0.36 -12.04
CA ILE A 31 11.74 0.25 -11.89
C ILE A 31 12.12 -0.70 -10.77
N LEU A 32 13.35 -1.22 -10.84
CA LEU A 32 13.98 -1.80 -9.67
C LEU A 32 14.28 -0.69 -8.67
N MET A 33 13.87 -0.87 -7.42
CA MET A 33 14.10 0.13 -6.39
C MET A 33 15.60 0.45 -6.27
N PRO A 34 15.99 1.74 -6.31
CA PRO A 34 17.37 2.15 -6.08
C PRO A 34 17.89 1.65 -4.73
N GLU A 35 19.13 1.17 -4.68
CA GLU A 35 19.67 0.49 -3.49
C GLU A 35 19.59 1.35 -2.21
N PHE A 36 19.85 2.64 -2.32
CA PHE A 36 19.80 3.58 -1.20
C PHE A 36 18.37 3.81 -0.63
N ARG A 37 17.33 3.38 -1.34
CA ARG A 37 15.92 3.46 -0.91
C ARG A 37 15.38 2.14 -0.34
N ARG A 38 16.13 1.03 -0.45
CA ARG A 38 15.67 -0.29 0.01
C ARG A 38 15.70 -0.38 1.54
N GLY A 39 14.76 -1.13 2.11
CA GLY A 39 14.76 -1.52 3.53
C GLY A 39 13.71 -0.86 4.42
N VAL A 40 12.94 0.11 3.90
CA VAL A 40 11.80 0.73 4.61
C VAL A 40 10.47 0.18 4.09
N SER A 41 10.33 0.09 2.77
CA SER A 41 9.16 -0.48 2.09
C SER A 41 9.57 -1.48 1.02
N VAL A 42 8.61 -2.32 0.63
CA VAL A 42 8.82 -3.36 -0.39
C VAL A 42 8.55 -2.83 -1.80
N ALA A 43 7.63 -1.88 -1.92
CA ALA A 43 7.53 -1.01 -3.07
C ALA A 43 7.15 0.39 -2.62
N TYR A 44 7.24 1.36 -3.54
CA TYR A 44 6.66 2.68 -3.35
C TYR A 44 6.40 3.36 -4.71
N CYS A 45 5.49 4.32 -4.71
CA CYS A 45 5.29 5.28 -5.79
C CYS A 45 6.20 6.51 -5.61
N ASP A 46 7.10 6.75 -6.56
CA ASP A 46 8.00 7.90 -6.62
C ASP A 46 7.44 8.93 -7.61
N ALA A 47 6.62 9.85 -7.13
CA ALA A 47 6.09 10.95 -7.95
C ALA A 47 7.00 12.18 -7.88
N PRO A 48 6.98 13.05 -8.91
CA PRO A 48 7.67 14.33 -8.86
C PRO A 48 7.33 15.11 -7.60
N GLY A 49 8.35 15.77 -7.04
CA GLY A 49 8.21 16.56 -5.83
C GLY A 49 7.21 17.71 -6.00
N PRO A 50 6.64 18.23 -4.90
CA PRO A 50 5.53 19.19 -4.96
C PRO A 50 5.88 20.56 -5.56
N LEU A 51 7.16 20.83 -5.79
CA LEU A 51 7.67 22.05 -6.42
C LEU A 51 8.37 21.77 -7.76
N GLU A 52 8.44 20.50 -8.17
CA GLU A 52 9.02 20.10 -9.45
C GLU A 52 7.97 20.24 -10.55
N ALA A 53 8.38 20.78 -11.70
CA ALA A 53 7.50 20.98 -12.84
C ALA A 53 7.71 19.84 -13.84
N GLY A 54 6.71 18.96 -13.95
CA GLY A 54 6.82 17.74 -14.75
C GLY A 54 7.74 16.71 -14.10
N GLY A 55 7.94 15.59 -14.81
CA GLY A 55 8.74 14.46 -14.33
C GLY A 55 7.99 13.15 -14.50
N GLU A 56 8.76 12.06 -14.53
CA GLU A 56 8.23 10.71 -14.60
C GLU A 56 7.82 10.26 -13.20
N THR A 57 6.75 9.46 -13.11
CA THR A 57 6.40 8.77 -11.87
C THR A 57 6.87 7.33 -11.96
N PHE A 58 7.49 6.84 -10.90
CA PHE A 58 8.04 5.49 -10.84
C PHE A 58 7.29 4.62 -9.84
N TYR A 59 6.92 3.40 -10.25
CA TYR A 59 6.53 2.33 -9.33
C TYR A 59 7.78 1.49 -9.04
N ALA A 60 8.45 1.79 -7.93
CA ALA A 60 9.72 1.17 -7.56
C ALA A 60 9.49 -0.10 -6.74
N VAL A 61 9.97 -1.25 -7.23
CA VAL A 61 9.83 -2.55 -6.55
C VAL A 61 11.18 -3.02 -6.01
N SER A 62 11.24 -3.34 -4.71
CA SER A 62 12.45 -3.83 -4.06
C SER A 62 12.66 -5.32 -4.34
N PRO A 63 13.85 -5.75 -4.79
CA PRO A 63 14.19 -7.16 -4.84
C PRO A 63 14.47 -7.69 -3.41
N PRO A 64 14.34 -9.01 -3.16
CA PRO A 64 14.87 -9.61 -1.95
C PRO A 64 16.35 -9.25 -1.77
N PRO A 65 16.79 -8.82 -0.57
CA PRO A 65 18.20 -8.55 -0.30
C PRO A 65 19.11 -9.73 -0.63
N THR A 66 20.28 -9.46 -1.22
CA THR A 66 21.21 -10.49 -1.68
C THR A 66 21.89 -11.25 -0.54
N ASN A 67 21.90 -10.69 0.66
CA ASN A 67 22.43 -11.31 1.87
C ASN A 67 21.41 -12.17 2.63
N TRP A 68 20.18 -12.30 2.13
CA TRP A 68 19.18 -13.16 2.72
C TRP A 68 19.44 -14.63 2.41
N THR A 69 19.20 -15.48 3.41
CA THR A 69 19.16 -16.94 3.23
C THR A 69 17.97 -17.34 2.38
N GLU A 70 18.02 -18.54 1.81
CA GLU A 70 16.93 -19.09 1.00
C GLU A 70 15.59 -19.13 1.76
N LYS A 71 15.61 -19.46 3.05
CA LYS A 71 14.42 -19.44 3.92
C LYS A 71 13.80 -18.04 3.99
N GLN A 72 14.62 -17.00 4.11
CA GLN A 72 14.17 -15.62 4.19
C GLN A 72 13.59 -15.15 2.84
N VAL A 73 14.27 -15.45 1.73
CA VAL A 73 13.76 -15.17 0.39
C VAL A 73 12.42 -15.86 0.16
N ASN A 74 12.28 -17.14 0.53
CA ASN A 74 11.03 -17.88 0.39
C ASN A 74 9.90 -17.30 1.24
N SER A 75 10.17 -16.90 2.49
CA SER A 75 9.18 -16.23 3.34
C SER A 75 8.67 -14.94 2.70
N PHE A 76 9.58 -14.11 2.16
CA PHE A 76 9.21 -12.89 1.46
C PHE A 76 8.41 -13.12 0.18
N LEU A 77 8.82 -14.07 -0.66
CA LEU A 77 8.10 -14.36 -1.91
C LEU A 77 6.72 -15.01 -1.66
N ARG A 78 6.53 -15.69 -0.52
CA ARG A 78 5.21 -16.18 -0.10
C ARG A 78 4.29 -15.05 0.34
N GLU A 79 4.83 -14.05 1.06
CA GLU A 79 4.07 -12.86 1.44
C GLU A 79 3.62 -12.09 0.19
N TYR A 80 4.58 -11.83 -0.70
CA TYR A 80 4.39 -11.11 -1.96
C TYR A 80 4.17 -12.07 -3.14
N ASN A 81 3.26 -13.03 -2.94
CA ASN A 81 2.78 -13.90 -4.01
C ASN A 81 2.00 -13.09 -5.07
N LEU A 82 1.61 -13.75 -6.18
CA LEU A 82 0.97 -13.07 -7.32
C LEU A 82 -0.26 -12.23 -6.96
N ARG A 83 -1.13 -12.70 -6.06
CA ARG A 83 -2.32 -11.96 -5.63
C ARG A 83 -1.95 -10.77 -4.75
N SER A 84 -0.98 -10.95 -3.85
CA SER A 84 -0.41 -9.84 -3.08
C SER A 84 0.25 -8.80 -3.99
N LEU A 85 0.86 -9.21 -5.10
CA LEU A 85 1.40 -8.26 -6.09
C LEU A 85 0.30 -7.51 -6.83
N HIS A 86 -0.82 -8.15 -7.16
CA HIS A 86 -1.98 -7.45 -7.70
C HIS A 86 -2.48 -6.39 -6.72
N ASN A 87 -2.64 -6.75 -5.43
CA ASN A 87 -3.08 -5.81 -4.40
C ASN A 87 -2.05 -4.69 -4.15
N LEU A 88 -0.76 -5.03 -4.13
CA LEU A 88 0.32 -4.03 -4.03
C LEU A 88 0.27 -3.04 -5.20
N THR A 89 0.00 -3.52 -6.41
CA THR A 89 -0.16 -2.64 -7.57
C THR A 89 -1.43 -1.78 -7.46
N VAL A 90 -2.51 -2.27 -6.85
CA VAL A 90 -3.67 -1.42 -6.53
C VAL A 90 -3.26 -0.28 -5.58
N HIS A 91 -2.55 -0.63 -4.51
CA HIS A 91 -2.07 0.30 -3.49
C HIS A 91 -1.14 1.39 -4.07
N GLU A 92 -0.12 0.98 -4.83
CA GLU A 92 0.94 1.87 -5.29
C GLU A 92 0.57 2.60 -6.59
N ALA A 93 -0.23 1.98 -7.44
CA ALA A 93 -0.49 2.46 -8.80
C ALA A 93 -1.99 2.73 -9.06
N MET A 94 -2.77 1.68 -9.33
CA MET A 94 -4.09 1.81 -9.96
C MET A 94 -5.22 1.23 -9.10
N PRO A 95 -6.10 2.07 -8.49
CA PRO A 95 -6.14 3.53 -8.50
C PRO A 95 -5.52 4.20 -7.25
N GLY A 96 -4.58 3.55 -6.57
CA GLY A 96 -3.97 4.05 -5.33
C GLY A 96 -3.03 5.26 -5.49
N HIS A 97 -1.81 5.17 -4.96
CA HIS A 97 -0.90 6.31 -4.80
C HIS A 97 -0.63 7.08 -6.08
N TYR A 98 -0.29 6.41 -7.19
CA TYR A 98 -0.01 7.09 -8.46
C TYR A 98 -1.17 8.00 -8.90
N VAL A 99 -2.41 7.48 -8.95
CA VAL A 99 -3.57 8.28 -9.35
C VAL A 99 -3.81 9.42 -8.36
N GLN A 100 -3.71 9.13 -7.06
CA GLN A 100 -3.93 10.11 -6.01
C GLN A 100 -2.91 11.25 -6.04
N LEU A 101 -1.63 10.95 -6.22
CA LEU A 101 -0.54 11.92 -6.29
C LEU A 101 -0.61 12.76 -7.56
N LEU A 102 -0.92 12.17 -8.71
CA LEU A 102 -1.12 12.95 -9.94
C LEU A 102 -2.29 13.94 -9.81
N ARG A 103 -3.39 13.53 -9.20
CA ARG A 103 -4.51 14.42 -8.91
C ARG A 103 -4.12 15.53 -7.93
N SER A 104 -3.31 15.20 -6.92
CA SER A 104 -2.77 16.20 -5.99
C SER A 104 -1.88 17.23 -6.69
N ASN A 105 -0.99 16.78 -7.58
CA ASN A 105 -0.05 17.63 -8.31
C ASN A 105 -0.72 18.55 -9.34
N ALA A 106 -1.95 18.24 -9.78
CA ALA A 106 -2.75 19.11 -10.63
C ALA A 106 -3.31 20.37 -9.89
N THR A 107 -3.10 20.49 -8.57
CA THR A 107 -3.55 21.66 -7.80
C THR A 107 -2.73 22.92 -8.12
N SER A 108 -3.39 24.07 -8.22
CA SER A 108 -2.72 25.37 -8.39
C SER A 108 -2.16 25.94 -7.08
N THR A 109 -2.46 25.32 -5.93
CA THR A 109 -2.12 25.85 -4.61
C THR A 109 -0.85 25.20 -4.06
N ARG A 110 0.27 25.95 -4.06
CA ARG A 110 1.56 25.48 -3.52
C ARG A 110 1.48 24.93 -2.09
N LEU A 111 0.64 25.51 -1.24
CA LEU A 111 0.48 25.05 0.14
C LEU A 111 -0.05 23.61 0.19
N ARG A 112 -1.03 23.27 -0.68
CA ARG A 112 -1.61 21.94 -0.75
C ARG A 112 -0.65 20.93 -1.38
N SER A 113 0.21 21.38 -2.31
CA SER A 113 1.27 20.54 -2.87
C SER A 113 2.28 20.17 -1.79
N VAL A 114 2.70 21.12 -0.93
CA VAL A 114 3.76 20.90 0.06
C VAL A 114 3.25 20.23 1.35
N LEU A 115 2.06 20.61 1.84
CA LEU A 115 1.52 20.09 3.09
C LEU A 115 0.60 18.88 2.83
N ALA A 116 1.22 17.71 2.82
CA ALA A 116 0.54 16.43 2.66
C ALA A 116 0.00 15.88 3.99
N SER A 117 -1.10 15.14 3.92
CA SER A 117 -1.60 14.31 5.02
C SER A 117 -1.27 12.85 4.74
N GLY A 118 -0.30 12.29 5.49
CA GLY A 118 0.06 10.87 5.37
C GLY A 118 -1.13 9.95 5.64
N THR A 119 -1.98 10.30 6.60
CA THR A 119 -3.23 9.57 6.90
C THR A 119 -4.17 9.52 5.71
N PHE A 120 -4.37 10.64 4.98
CA PHE A 120 -5.22 10.62 3.79
C PHE A 120 -4.56 9.85 2.63
N ILE A 121 -3.25 9.99 2.46
CA ILE A 121 -2.48 9.30 1.40
C ILE A 121 -2.55 7.79 1.56
N GLU A 122 -2.23 7.29 2.75
CA GLU A 122 -2.27 5.85 3.03
C GLU A 122 -3.71 5.34 3.08
N GLY A 123 -4.62 6.12 3.68
CA GLY A 123 -6.04 5.77 3.75
C GLY A 123 -6.70 5.56 2.39
N TRP A 124 -6.41 6.44 1.42
CA TRP A 124 -6.90 6.29 0.04
C TRP A 124 -6.40 5.01 -0.62
N ALA A 125 -5.10 4.69 -0.44
CA ALA A 125 -4.50 3.51 -1.05
C ALA A 125 -5.11 2.23 -0.46
N VAL A 126 -5.24 2.14 0.86
CA VAL A 126 -5.90 0.99 1.53
C VAL A 126 -7.38 0.89 1.17
N TYR A 127 -8.10 2.02 1.08
CA TYR A 127 -9.49 2.03 0.61
C TYR A 127 -9.62 1.48 -0.82
N SER A 128 -8.68 1.84 -1.70
CA SER A 128 -8.68 1.40 -3.09
C SER A 128 -8.53 -0.12 -3.22
N GLU A 129 -7.79 -0.76 -2.31
CA GLU A 129 -7.65 -2.23 -2.26
C GLU A 129 -9.01 -2.92 -2.07
N ASP A 130 -9.79 -2.47 -1.10
CA ASP A 130 -11.10 -3.03 -0.75
C ASP A 130 -12.14 -2.70 -1.84
N MET A 131 -12.16 -1.43 -2.29
CA MET A 131 -13.05 -0.97 -3.35
C MET A 131 -12.87 -1.78 -4.64
N MET A 132 -11.64 -2.07 -5.05
CA MET A 132 -11.38 -2.85 -6.26
C MET A 132 -12.04 -4.25 -6.20
N VAL A 133 -11.91 -4.96 -5.07
CA VAL A 133 -12.52 -6.29 -4.93
C VAL A 133 -14.03 -6.24 -4.71
N ASP A 134 -14.56 -5.20 -4.07
CA ASP A 134 -16.01 -4.97 -3.96
C ASP A 134 -16.67 -4.74 -5.32
N GLU A 135 -15.99 -4.00 -6.22
CA GLU A 135 -16.44 -3.74 -7.59
C GLU A 135 -16.27 -4.94 -8.54
N GLY A 136 -15.67 -6.02 -8.04
CA GLY A 136 -15.53 -7.29 -8.75
C GLY A 136 -14.20 -7.47 -9.48
N PHE A 137 -13.10 -6.92 -8.98
CA PHE A 137 -11.76 -7.22 -9.51
C PHE A 137 -11.41 -8.69 -9.23
N LEU A 138 -11.15 -9.46 -10.30
CA LEU A 138 -10.89 -10.91 -10.26
C LEU A 138 -11.99 -11.69 -9.48
N PRO A 139 -13.27 -11.60 -9.92
CA PRO A 139 -14.41 -12.02 -9.12
C PRO A 139 -14.50 -13.53 -8.90
N ASP A 140 -13.92 -14.32 -9.81
CA ASP A 140 -13.89 -15.78 -9.73
C ASP A 140 -12.75 -16.31 -8.83
N ASP A 141 -11.85 -15.44 -8.36
CA ASP A 141 -10.74 -15.81 -7.49
C ASP A 141 -10.98 -15.37 -6.04
N LEU A 142 -11.68 -16.22 -5.27
CA LEU A 142 -11.94 -15.96 -3.84
C LEU A 142 -10.67 -15.74 -3.00
N LEU A 143 -9.52 -16.27 -3.44
CA LEU A 143 -8.26 -16.04 -2.76
C LEU A 143 -7.75 -14.60 -2.95
N MET A 144 -8.19 -13.88 -3.99
CA MET A 144 -7.90 -12.46 -4.13
C MET A 144 -8.57 -11.67 -3.00
N ARG A 145 -9.87 -11.89 -2.74
CA ARG A 145 -10.58 -11.28 -1.61
C ARG A 145 -9.93 -11.63 -0.27
N LEU A 146 -9.51 -12.89 -0.09
CA LEU A 146 -8.80 -13.31 1.11
C LEU A 146 -7.48 -12.56 1.32
N ILE A 147 -6.71 -12.30 0.24
CA ILE A 147 -5.47 -11.52 0.31
C ILE A 147 -5.75 -10.07 0.70
N VAL A 148 -6.79 -9.43 0.14
CA VAL A 148 -7.19 -8.07 0.55
C VAL A 148 -7.58 -8.03 2.03
N LEU A 149 -8.36 -9.00 2.51
CA LEU A 149 -8.72 -9.09 3.92
C LEU A 149 -7.50 -9.33 4.83
N LYS A 150 -6.53 -10.15 4.40
CA LYS A 150 -5.24 -10.32 5.10
C LYS A 150 -4.47 -9.00 5.16
N TRP A 151 -4.45 -8.22 4.08
CA TRP A 151 -3.80 -6.91 4.03
C TRP A 151 -4.53 -5.85 4.87
N ASN A 152 -5.85 -5.92 4.95
CA ASN A 152 -6.64 -5.10 5.86
C ASN A 152 -6.32 -5.41 7.33
N LEU A 153 -6.26 -6.70 7.70
CA LEU A 153 -5.84 -7.14 9.03
C LEU A 153 -4.41 -6.70 9.36
N ARG A 154 -3.52 -6.67 8.36
CA ARG A 154 -2.20 -6.05 8.49
C ARG A 154 -2.28 -4.57 8.82
N GLY A 155 -3.19 -3.80 8.21
CA GLY A 155 -3.45 -2.41 8.57
C GLY A 155 -3.88 -2.25 10.04
N VAL A 156 -4.82 -3.08 10.50
CA VAL A 156 -5.28 -3.08 11.91
C VAL A 156 -4.14 -3.40 12.87
N THR A 157 -3.41 -4.49 12.60
CA THR A 157 -2.30 -4.93 13.46
C THR A 157 -1.10 -3.99 13.43
N ASN A 158 -0.88 -3.23 12.34
CA ASN A 158 0.10 -2.15 12.32
C ASN A 158 -0.22 -1.04 13.33
N ALA A 159 -1.49 -0.65 13.45
CA ALA A 159 -1.90 0.36 14.42
C ALA A 159 -1.74 -0.12 15.87
N LEU A 160 -2.09 -1.39 16.12
CA LEU A 160 -1.87 -2.04 17.41
C LEU A 160 -0.36 -2.14 17.73
N LEU A 161 0.45 -2.62 16.79
CA LEU A 161 1.90 -2.78 16.96
C LEU A 161 2.58 -1.46 17.34
N ASP A 162 2.26 -0.36 16.63
CA ASP A 162 2.84 0.96 16.91
C ASP A 162 2.50 1.42 18.33
N GLN A 163 1.23 1.30 18.72
CA GLN A 163 0.78 1.66 20.06
C GLN A 163 1.40 0.79 21.15
N MET A 164 1.43 -0.54 20.95
CA MET A 164 1.96 -1.48 21.93
C MET A 164 3.47 -1.32 22.14
N ILE A 165 4.24 -1.04 21.07
CA ILE A 165 5.68 -0.78 21.19
C ILE A 165 5.94 0.54 21.93
N HIS A 166 5.22 1.60 21.59
CA HIS A 166 5.51 2.95 22.11
C HIS A 166 4.87 3.25 23.47
N LEU A 167 3.78 2.58 23.84
CA LEU A 167 3.07 2.81 25.11
C LEU A 167 3.16 1.63 26.08
N ASP A 168 3.07 0.40 25.59
CA ASP A 168 3.00 -0.79 26.45
C ASP A 168 4.38 -1.46 26.63
N GLY A 169 5.36 -1.11 25.80
CA GLY A 169 6.74 -1.60 25.90
C GLY A 169 6.89 -3.09 25.59
N ILE A 170 6.09 -3.62 24.66
CA ILE A 170 6.13 -5.04 24.28
C ILE A 170 7.50 -5.45 23.72
N ASP A 171 7.84 -6.72 23.88
CA ASP A 171 9.06 -7.30 23.31
C ASP A 171 8.85 -7.81 21.87
N GLU A 172 9.96 -8.22 21.24
CA GLU A 172 9.97 -8.74 19.87
C GLU A 172 9.13 -10.01 19.73
N GLU A 173 9.15 -10.89 20.74
CA GLU A 173 8.38 -12.14 20.70
C GLU A 173 6.87 -11.85 20.63
N THR A 174 6.38 -10.95 21.49
CA THR A 174 4.98 -10.52 21.49
C THR A 174 4.61 -9.82 20.17
N ALA A 175 5.48 -8.93 19.67
CA ALA A 175 5.27 -8.23 18.40
C ALA A 175 5.19 -9.20 17.22
N MET A 176 6.08 -10.19 17.18
CA MET A 176 6.13 -11.20 16.11
C MET A 176 4.92 -12.13 16.18
N SER A 177 4.47 -12.54 17.38
CA SER A 177 3.27 -13.37 17.53
C SER A 177 2.02 -12.65 17.03
N LEU A 178 1.82 -11.37 17.38
CA LEU A 178 0.72 -10.55 16.84
C LEU A 178 0.72 -10.51 15.30
N MET A 179 1.88 -10.34 14.67
CA MET A 179 1.94 -10.21 13.22
C MET A 179 1.87 -11.54 12.47
N VAL A 180 2.50 -12.59 13.00
CA VAL A 180 2.60 -13.90 12.33
C VAL A 180 1.41 -14.78 12.66
N ASP A 181 1.07 -14.92 13.94
CA ASP A 181 0.05 -15.86 14.40
C ASP A 181 -1.35 -15.24 14.27
N ASP A 182 -1.53 -13.98 14.71
CA ASP A 182 -2.85 -13.35 14.68
C ASP A 182 -3.17 -12.69 13.33
N ALA A 183 -2.16 -12.13 12.63
CA ALA A 183 -2.34 -11.44 11.35
C ALA A 183 -1.87 -12.23 10.11
N PHE A 184 -1.43 -13.47 10.31
CA PHE A 184 -1.05 -14.41 9.23
C PHE A 184 0.05 -13.90 8.30
N GLN A 185 0.89 -12.96 8.75
CA GLN A 185 2.00 -12.45 7.95
C GLN A 185 3.16 -13.45 7.92
N GLU A 186 3.90 -13.47 6.83
CA GLU A 186 5.14 -14.23 6.77
C GLU A 186 6.23 -13.56 7.62
N GLU A 187 7.14 -14.38 8.17
CA GLU A 187 8.13 -13.94 9.15
C GLU A 187 9.02 -12.78 8.67
N ARG A 188 9.44 -12.75 7.39
CA ARG A 188 10.24 -11.63 6.87
C ARG A 188 9.49 -10.30 6.86
N GLU A 189 8.20 -10.34 6.60
CA GLU A 189 7.35 -9.15 6.55
C GLU A 189 7.08 -8.63 7.97
N ALA A 190 6.82 -9.52 8.92
CA ALA A 190 6.67 -9.19 10.34
C ALA A 190 7.98 -8.58 10.92
N ALA A 191 9.12 -9.22 10.67
CA ALA A 191 10.42 -8.72 11.15
C ALA A 191 10.76 -7.32 10.60
N GLY A 192 10.44 -7.07 9.33
CA GLY A 192 10.60 -5.75 8.71
C GLY A 192 9.74 -4.68 9.38
N LYS A 193 8.49 -5.00 9.71
CA LYS A 193 7.59 -4.09 10.43
C LYS A 193 8.01 -3.82 11.85
N TYR A 194 8.41 -4.84 12.60
CA TYR A 194 8.93 -4.64 13.95
C TYR A 194 10.11 -3.67 13.93
N ARG A 195 11.07 -3.87 13.00
CA ARG A 195 12.20 -2.96 12.83
C ARG A 195 11.77 -1.54 12.44
N ARG A 196 10.76 -1.39 11.58
CA ARG A 196 10.20 -0.09 11.19
C ARG A 196 9.56 0.63 12.38
N ALA A 197 8.78 -0.08 13.19
CA ALA A 197 8.14 0.45 14.40
C ALA A 197 9.15 0.91 15.46
N GLN A 198 10.34 0.31 15.51
CA GLN A 198 11.44 0.78 16.37
C GLN A 198 12.08 2.09 15.89
N LEU A 199 11.97 2.41 14.60
CA LEU A 199 12.65 3.55 13.96
C LEU A 199 11.69 4.70 13.62
N THR A 200 10.38 4.49 13.76
CA THR A 200 9.33 5.45 13.46
C THR A 200 8.25 5.38 14.54
N SER A 201 7.45 6.43 14.68
CA SER A 201 6.26 6.43 15.56
C SER A 201 5.07 7.00 14.81
N VAL A 202 3.87 6.55 15.18
CA VAL A 202 2.57 6.97 14.62
C VAL A 202 2.35 6.57 13.17
N GLN A 203 3.40 6.46 12.35
CA GLN A 203 3.30 6.22 10.92
C GLN A 203 2.59 4.90 10.59
N LEU A 204 2.79 3.82 11.35
CA LEU A 204 2.11 2.56 11.11
C LEU A 204 0.59 2.63 11.37
N SER A 205 0.14 3.57 12.20
CA SER A 205 -1.29 3.79 12.47
C SER A 205 -2.02 4.53 11.34
N THR A 206 -1.29 5.24 10.47
CA THR A 206 -1.91 6.10 9.45
C THR A 206 -2.70 5.32 8.41
N TYR A 207 -2.29 4.08 8.10
CA TYR A 207 -2.99 3.18 7.19
C TYR A 207 -4.40 2.87 7.68
N PHE A 208 -4.52 2.40 8.93
CA PHE A 208 -5.81 2.03 9.52
C PHE A 208 -6.68 3.27 9.77
N ALA A 209 -6.13 4.29 10.42
CA ALA A 209 -6.88 5.51 10.71
C ALA A 209 -7.38 6.18 9.42
N GLY A 210 -6.53 6.24 8.39
CA GLY A 210 -6.89 6.80 7.10
C GLY A 210 -7.97 6.00 6.38
N TYR A 211 -7.84 4.67 6.36
CA TYR A 211 -8.83 3.80 5.74
C TYR A 211 -10.22 3.99 6.37
N MET A 212 -10.29 3.96 7.70
CA MET A 212 -11.55 4.13 8.43
C MET A 212 -12.22 5.46 8.09
N GLU A 213 -11.46 6.56 8.08
CA GLU A 213 -12.01 7.89 7.76
C GLU A 213 -12.44 8.01 6.29
N VAL A 214 -11.73 7.38 5.34
CA VAL A 214 -12.15 7.38 3.93
C VAL A 214 -13.43 6.55 3.74
N VAL A 215 -13.56 5.42 4.42
CA VAL A 215 -14.80 4.61 4.44
C VAL A 215 -15.95 5.43 5.04
N ASP A 216 -15.74 6.09 6.17
CA ASP A 216 -16.77 6.94 6.80
C ASP A 216 -17.22 8.09 5.88
N ILE A 217 -16.29 8.70 5.13
CA ILE A 217 -16.61 9.71 4.12
C ILE A 217 -17.49 9.13 3.01
N ARG A 218 -17.15 7.94 2.49
CA ARG A 218 -17.96 7.25 1.47
C ARG A 218 -19.35 6.94 2.01
N ASP A 219 -19.45 6.33 3.19
CA ASP A 219 -20.71 5.99 3.84
C ASP A 219 -21.60 7.23 4.04
N ALA A 220 -21.02 8.35 4.42
CA ALA A 220 -21.74 9.62 4.56
C ALA A 220 -22.23 10.14 3.21
N ALA A 221 -21.45 10.00 2.13
CA ALA A 221 -21.83 10.39 0.79
C ALA A 221 -22.96 9.51 0.22
N GLU A 222 -22.88 8.20 0.36
CA GLU A 222 -23.93 7.26 -0.07
C GLU A 222 -25.26 7.56 0.64
N LYS A 223 -25.24 7.79 1.96
CA LYS A 223 -26.43 8.20 2.72
C LYS A 223 -27.02 9.54 2.25
N ALA A 224 -26.18 10.47 1.82
CA ALA A 224 -26.61 11.80 1.40
C ALA A 224 -27.13 11.84 -0.05
N TRP A 225 -26.59 11.00 -0.94
CA TRP A 225 -26.90 11.02 -2.37
C TRP A 225 -27.97 9.99 -2.79
N GLY A 226 -28.21 8.97 -1.95
CA GLY A 226 -29.16 7.88 -2.23
C GLY A 226 -28.56 6.80 -3.11
#